data_AF-A0A932Z4G5-F1
#
_entry.id   AF-A0A932Z4G5-F1
#
_cell.length_a   1.000
_cell.length_b   1.000
_cell.length_c   1.000
_cell.angle_alpha   90.00
_cell.angle_beta   90.00
_cell.angle_gamma   90.00
#
_symmetry.space_group_name_H-M   'P 1'
#
loop_
_entity.id
_entity.type
_entity.pdbx_description
1 polymer ?
#
loop_
_entity_poly.entity_id
_entity_poly.type
_entity_poly.pdbx_seq_one_letter_code
_entity_poly.pdbx_strand_id
1 'polypeptide(L)'
;MAENRMLIVPAALVAKIDENRGDMPRAEFLDFLISHYLAGEEPRHEYVTEERLAEFEQSVKDLLRTFLDFFVTYGLELGQHKADSDVEALSLKLQGLGRPGKSAPKGKLSRE
;
A
#
# COMPACT_ATOMS: atom_id res chain seq x y z
N MET A 1 -29.43 10.38 27.42
CA MET A 1 -28.81 11.25 28.42
C MET A 1 -27.66 10.47 29.02
N ALA A 2 -26.40 10.82 28.74
CA ALA A 2 -25.26 10.11 29.30
C ALA A 2 -25.13 10.46 30.79
N GLU A 3 -25.25 9.46 31.65
CA GLU A 3 -25.05 9.60 33.10
C GLU A 3 -23.55 9.57 33.39
N ASN A 4 -22.98 10.69 33.83
CA ASN A 4 -21.55 10.76 34.17
C ASN A 4 -21.31 10.17 35.57
N ARG A 5 -20.42 9.19 35.67
CA ARG A 5 -20.01 8.55 36.94
C ARG A 5 -18.54 8.85 37.24
N MET A 6 -18.19 8.96 38.53
CA MET A 6 -16.82 9.26 38.96
C MET A 6 -15.97 7.99 39.01
N LEU A 7 -14.86 7.98 38.28
CA LEU A 7 -13.85 6.92 38.32
C LEU A 7 -12.60 7.41 39.06
N ILE A 8 -12.24 6.74 40.16
CA ILE A 8 -11.03 7.05 40.93
C ILE A 8 -9.90 6.15 40.44
N VAL A 9 -8.80 6.75 39.99
CA VAL A 9 -7.60 6.07 39.51
C VAL A 9 -6.34 6.67 40.13
N PRO A 10 -5.24 5.91 40.23
CA PRO A 10 -3.97 6.44 40.69
C PRO A 10 -3.48 7.61 39.81
N ALA A 11 -2.86 8.62 40.42
CA ALA A 11 -2.36 9.80 39.70
C ALA A 11 -1.35 9.44 38.59
N ALA A 12 -0.51 8.44 38.82
CA ALA A 12 0.44 7.94 37.82
C ALA A 12 -0.27 7.39 36.56
N LEU A 13 -1.45 6.78 36.72
CA LEU A 13 -2.23 6.29 35.59
C LEU A 13 -2.84 7.43 34.78
N VAL A 14 -3.29 8.49 35.46
CA VAL A 14 -3.79 9.72 34.81
C VAL A 14 -2.68 10.37 33.97
N ALA A 15 -1.47 10.47 34.51
CA ALA A 15 -0.33 11.00 33.77
C ALA A 15 -0.03 10.18 32.51
N LYS A 16 -0.01 8.84 32.64
CA LYS A 16 0.16 7.94 31.49
C LYS A 16 -0.94 8.12 30.45
N ILE A 17 -2.20 8.32 30.86
CA ILE A 17 -3.30 8.60 29.93
C ILE A 17 -3.06 9.92 29.20
N ASP A 18 -2.69 10.99 29.92
CA ASP A 18 -2.46 12.30 29.32
C ASP A 18 -1.30 12.33 28.33
N GLU A 19 -0.24 11.57 28.58
CA GLU A 19 0.91 11.44 27.68
C GLU A 19 0.57 10.68 26.38
N ASN A 20 -0.35 9.71 26.45
CA ASN A 20 -0.63 8.79 25.33
C ASN A 20 -1.92 9.11 24.57
N ARG A 21 -2.82 9.95 25.11
CA ARG A 21 -4.11 10.29 24.48
C ARG A 21 -4.00 11.21 23.27
N GLY A 22 -2.86 11.88 23.09
CA GLY A 22 -2.72 12.96 22.10
C GLY A 22 -3.77 14.05 22.34
N ASP A 23 -4.52 14.41 21.30
CA ASP A 23 -5.56 15.44 21.37
C ASP A 23 -6.93 14.92 21.85
N MET A 24 -7.07 13.60 22.05
CA MET A 24 -8.33 12.98 22.41
C MET A 24 -8.71 13.26 23.88
N PRO A 25 -9.97 13.61 24.20
CA PRO A 25 -10.41 13.76 25.59
C PRO A 25 -10.35 12.42 26.33
N ARG A 26 -10.04 12.47 27.64
CA ARG A 26 -9.81 11.26 28.46
C ARG A 26 -10.94 10.22 28.38
N ALA A 27 -12.19 10.68 28.32
CA ALA A 27 -13.35 9.80 28.24
C ALA A 27 -13.40 9.03 26.91
N GLU A 28 -13.16 9.73 25.79
CA GLU A 28 -13.12 9.14 24.45
C GLU A 28 -11.91 8.20 24.29
N PHE A 29 -10.77 8.57 24.88
CA PHE A 29 -9.58 7.70 24.88
C PHE A 29 -9.81 6.40 25.63
N LEU A 30 -10.46 6.46 26.80
CA LEU A 30 -10.80 5.25 27.55
C LEU A 30 -11.86 4.42 26.84
N ASP A 31 -12.87 5.04 26.24
CA ASP A 31 -13.90 4.35 25.47
C ASP A 31 -13.31 3.64 24.24
N PHE A 32 -12.39 4.31 23.53
CA PHE A 32 -11.64 3.71 22.42
C PHE A 32 -10.84 2.48 22.86
N LEU A 33 -10.07 2.59 23.94
CA LEU A 33 -9.29 1.46 24.45
C LEU A 33 -10.19 0.30 24.89
N ILE A 34 -11.25 0.60 25.63
CA ILE A 34 -12.19 -0.41 26.11
C ILE A 34 -12.87 -1.09 24.92
N SER A 35 -13.33 -0.32 23.95
CA SER A 35 -13.94 -0.83 22.73
C SER A 35 -12.96 -1.70 21.95
N HIS A 36 -11.72 -1.28 21.78
CA HIS A 36 -10.67 -2.05 21.11
C HIS A 36 -10.38 -3.38 21.83
N TYR A 37 -10.28 -3.38 23.17
CA TYR A 37 -10.01 -4.60 23.94
C TYR A 37 -11.22 -5.54 24.04
N LEU A 38 -12.44 -5.00 24.14
CA LEU A 38 -13.68 -5.79 24.28
C LEU A 38 -14.24 -6.26 22.94
N ALA A 39 -13.99 -5.54 21.85
CA ALA A 39 -14.40 -5.96 20.51
C ALA A 39 -13.71 -7.25 20.06
N GLY A 40 -12.68 -7.72 20.77
CA GLY A 40 -12.00 -8.96 20.46
C GLY A 40 -11.49 -9.00 19.02
N GLU A 41 -11.10 -7.84 18.47
CA GLU A 41 -10.54 -7.80 17.13
C GLU A 41 -9.05 -8.03 17.22
N GLU A 42 -8.67 -9.22 16.75
CA GLU A 42 -7.47 -9.49 15.96
C GLU A 42 -6.78 -8.19 15.54
N PRO A 43 -5.47 -8.04 15.76
CA PRO A 43 -4.76 -6.90 15.26
C PRO A 43 -5.03 -6.85 13.75
N ARG A 44 -5.86 -5.91 13.31
CA ARG A 44 -5.89 -5.47 11.92
C ARG A 44 -4.59 -4.71 11.70
N HIS A 45 -3.50 -5.46 11.74
CA HIS A 45 -2.42 -5.14 10.88
C HIS A 45 -3.01 -5.19 9.47
N GLU A 46 -3.24 -4.00 8.90
CA GLU A 46 -3.20 -3.80 7.47
C GLU A 46 -1.78 -4.14 6.99
N TYR A 47 -1.37 -5.40 7.12
CA TYR A 47 -0.29 -5.92 6.31
C TYR A 47 -0.88 -6.03 4.92
N VAL A 48 -0.39 -5.18 4.01
CA VAL A 48 -0.59 -5.38 2.58
C VAL A 48 -0.07 -6.78 2.28
N THR A 49 -0.96 -7.70 1.86
CA THR A 49 -0.53 -9.03 1.44
C THR A 49 0.40 -8.89 0.24
N GLU A 50 1.38 -9.78 0.08
CA GLU A 50 2.31 -9.74 -1.07
C GLU A 50 1.55 -9.69 -2.40
N GLU A 51 0.39 -10.34 -2.46
CA GLU A 51 -0.53 -10.33 -3.59
C GLU A 51 -1.07 -8.92 -3.90
N ARG A 52 -1.50 -8.16 -2.88
CA ARG A 52 -1.99 -6.78 -3.06
C ARG A 52 -0.88 -5.82 -3.48
N LEU A 53 0.35 -6.04 -3.00
CA LEU A 53 1.51 -5.27 -3.42
C LEU A 53 1.87 -5.58 -4.88
N ALA A 54 1.79 -6.85 -5.30
CA ALA A 54 2.03 -7.25 -6.68
C ALA A 54 0.96 -6.70 -7.65
N GLU A 55 -0.32 -6.71 -7.25
CA GLU A 55 -1.41 -6.07 -7.99
C GLU A 55 -1.18 -4.55 -8.13
N PHE A 56 -0.75 -3.89 -7.05
CA PHE A 56 -0.41 -2.48 -7.06
C PHE A 56 0.80 -2.19 -7.97
N GLU A 57 1.86 -2.98 -7.89
CA GLU A 57 3.04 -2.85 -8.77
C GLU A 57 2.65 -2.97 -10.24
N GLN A 58 1.80 -3.94 -10.56
CA GLN A 58 1.30 -4.12 -11.93
C GLN A 58 0.45 -2.92 -12.38
N SER A 59 -0.43 -2.41 -11.52
CA SER A 59 -1.23 -1.22 -11.79
C SER A 59 -0.37 0.03 -12.04
N VAL A 60 0.69 0.23 -11.24
CA VAL A 60 1.64 1.34 -11.41
C VAL A 60 2.41 1.20 -12.73
N LYS A 61 2.83 -0.02 -13.10
CA LYS A 61 3.49 -0.29 -14.38
C LYS A 61 2.58 0.02 -15.57
N ASP A 62 1.30 -0.37 -15.50
CA ASP A 62 0.34 -0.11 -16.56
C ASP A 62 0.00 1.39 -16.68
N LEU A 63 -0.07 2.11 -15.55
CA LEU A 63 -0.23 3.56 -15.52
C LEU A 63 0.97 4.26 -16.15
N LEU A 64 2.20 3.88 -15.78
CA LEU A 64 3.43 4.43 -16.37
C LEU A 64 3.52 4.13 -17.87
N ARG A 65 3.07 2.95 -18.30
CA ARG A 65 2.99 2.60 -19.72
C ARG A 65 2.02 3.49 -20.47
N THR A 66 0.83 3.67 -19.95
CA THR A 66 -0.19 4.54 -20.56
C THR A 66 0.30 6.00 -20.61
N PHE A 67 0.98 6.46 -19.56
CA PHE A 67 1.59 7.78 -19.53
C PHE A 67 2.71 7.94 -20.56
N LEU A 68 3.63 6.98 -20.67
CA LEU A 68 4.71 7.03 -21.66
C LEU A 68 4.16 6.93 -23.09
N ASP A 69 3.15 6.09 -23.33
CA ASP A 69 2.47 5.98 -24.63
C ASP A 69 1.77 7.29 -25.01
N PHE A 70 1.18 7.99 -24.03
CA PHE A 70 0.66 9.35 -24.22
C PHE A 70 1.78 10.33 -24.57
N PHE A 71 2.94 10.31 -23.91
CA PHE A 71 4.03 11.22 -24.24
C PHE A 71 4.66 10.92 -25.62
N VAL A 72 4.72 9.66 -26.00
CA VAL A 72 5.21 9.23 -27.32
C VAL A 72 4.23 9.62 -28.42
N THR A 73 2.93 9.47 -28.17
CA THR A 73 1.89 9.69 -29.18
C THR A 73 1.43 11.17 -29.25
N TYR A 74 1.39 11.89 -28.12
CA TYR A 74 0.88 13.26 -28.01
C TYR A 74 1.95 14.30 -27.63
N GLY A 75 3.01 13.92 -26.91
CA GLY A 75 3.95 14.86 -26.28
C GLY A 75 5.13 15.29 -27.16
N LEU A 76 5.36 14.64 -28.29
CA LEU A 76 6.55 14.85 -29.13
C LEU A 76 6.32 15.66 -30.40
N GLU A 77 5.09 16.14 -30.65
CA GLU A 77 4.84 17.20 -31.64
C GLU A 77 5.38 18.58 -31.20
N LEU A 78 5.86 18.73 -29.96
CA LEU A 78 6.36 20.00 -29.40
C LEU A 78 7.89 20.07 -29.23
N GLY A 79 8.68 19.05 -29.60
CA GLY A 79 10.12 19.03 -29.28
C GLY A 79 11.02 18.23 -30.22
N GLN A 80 11.32 18.81 -31.39
CA GLN A 80 12.48 18.54 -32.26
C GLN A 80 13.11 17.12 -32.29
N HIS A 81 12.68 16.31 -33.27
CA HIS A 81 13.44 15.48 -34.23
C HIS A 81 14.67 14.63 -33.83
N LYS A 82 15.07 14.51 -32.56
CA LYS A 82 16.15 13.61 -32.09
C LYS A 82 15.69 12.47 -31.17
N ALA A 83 14.41 12.45 -30.78
CA ALA A 83 13.88 11.50 -29.80
C ALA A 83 13.47 10.14 -30.37
N ASP A 84 13.32 9.99 -31.70
CA ASP A 84 12.71 8.80 -32.30
C ASP A 84 13.42 7.48 -31.95
N SER A 85 14.76 7.47 -31.96
CA SER A 85 15.56 6.27 -31.62
C SER A 85 15.46 5.89 -30.13
N ASP A 86 15.42 6.89 -29.24
CA ASP A 86 15.33 6.65 -27.80
C ASP A 86 13.92 6.22 -27.41
N VAL A 87 12.91 6.72 -28.13
CA VAL A 87 11.50 6.37 -27.98
C VAL A 87 11.22 4.94 -28.45
N GLU A 88 11.75 4.52 -29.59
CA GLU A 88 11.64 3.11 -30.02
C GLU A 88 12.30 2.18 -29.02
N ALA A 89 13.47 2.56 -28.48
CA ALA A 89 14.15 1.78 -27.45
C ALA A 89 13.35 1.68 -26.14
N LEU A 90 12.65 2.75 -25.75
CA LEU A 90 11.76 2.75 -24.59
C LEU A 90 10.50 1.92 -24.83
N SER A 91 9.91 2.00 -26.04
CA SER A 91 8.75 1.20 -26.44
C SER A 91 9.08 -0.31 -26.45
N LEU A 92 10.24 -0.69 -26.97
CA LEU A 92 10.74 -2.06 -26.93
C LEU A 92 10.98 -2.55 -25.50
N LYS A 93 11.57 -1.72 -24.63
CA LYS A 93 11.75 -2.05 -23.20
C LYS A 93 10.43 -2.23 -22.49
N LEU A 94 9.42 -1.41 -22.80
CA LEU A 94 8.08 -1.54 -22.23
C LEU A 94 7.37 -2.83 -22.65
N GLN A 95 7.53 -3.28 -23.90
CA GLN A 95 6.99 -4.56 -24.35
C GLN A 95 7.61 -5.76 -23.61
N GLY A 96 8.87 -5.65 -23.17
CA GLY A 96 9.55 -6.68 -22.39
C GLY A 96 9.06 -6.83 -20.96
N LEU A 97 8.61 -5.74 -20.33
CA LEU A 97 8.14 -5.70 -18.93
C LEU A 97 6.76 -6.37 -18.73
N GLY A 98 6.00 -6.60 -19.80
CA GLY A 98 4.67 -7.23 -19.77
C GLY A 98 4.65 -8.75 -19.94
N ARG A 99 5.81 -9.44 -19.97
CA ARG A 99 5.83 -10.91 -20.00
C ARG A 99 5.86 -11.46 -18.57
N PRO A 100 4.77 -12.06 -18.06
CA PRO A 100 4.84 -12.84 -16.84
C PRO A 100 5.87 -13.96 -17.06
N GLY A 101 6.83 -14.06 -16.14
CA GLY A 101 7.92 -15.03 -16.21
C GLY A 101 7.38 -16.44 -16.44
N LYS A 102 7.74 -17.05 -17.58
CA LYS A 102 7.55 -18.49 -17.80
C LYS A 102 8.35 -19.23 -16.74
N SER A 103 7.65 -19.92 -15.85
CA SER A 103 8.21 -20.94 -14.97
C SER A 103 8.97 -21.98 -15.80
N ALA A 104 10.19 -22.28 -15.36
CA ALA A 104 11.08 -23.26 -15.97
C ALA A 104 10.44 -24.67 -15.97
N PRO A 105 10.66 -25.50 -17.01
CA PRO A 105 10.16 -26.87 -17.03
C PRO A 105 10.97 -27.73 -16.05
N LYS A 106 10.31 -28.29 -15.03
CA LYS A 106 10.88 -29.34 -14.17
C LYS A 106 11.17 -30.58 -15.03
N GLY A 107 12.45 -30.87 -15.21
CA GLY A 107 12.95 -32.10 -15.82
C GLY A 107 12.50 -33.34 -15.05
N LYS A 108 12.04 -34.33 -15.81
CA LYS A 108 11.62 -35.66 -15.34
C LYS A 108 12.81 -36.39 -14.71
N LEU A 109 12.68 -36.84 -13.47
CA LEU A 109 13.57 -37.85 -12.90
C LEU A 109 12.95 -39.22 -13.21
N SER A 110 13.49 -39.87 -14.24
CA SER A 110 13.16 -41.25 -14.58
C SER A 110 13.66 -42.19 -13.49
N ARG A 111 12.82 -43.16 -13.18
CA ARG A 111 13.02 -44.29 -12.28
C ARG A 111 13.63 -45.42 -13.11
N GLU A 112 14.80 -45.90 -12.71
CA GLU A 112 15.32 -47.25 -13.00
C GLU A 112 15.97 -47.80 -11.73
#